data_AF-A0A4Y9JI70-F1
#
_entry.id   AF-A0A4Y9JI70-F1
#
_cell.length_a   1.000
_cell.length_b   1.000
_cell.length_c   1.000
_cell.angle_alpha   90.00
_cell.angle_beta   90.00
_cell.angle_gamma   90.00
#
_symmetry.space_group_name_H-M   'P 1'
#
loop_
_entity.id
_entity.type
_entity.pdbx_description
1 polymer ?
#
loop_
_entity_poly.entity_id
_entity_poly.type
_entity_poly.pdbx_seq_one_letter_code
_entity_poly.pdbx_strand_id
1 'polypeptide(L)'
;MKKRTISPKSLKNLSQSNKEINQLTRESIETALLFLLEKKDMRQISISELVRKAGVSRNAFYRNYKSKEEILELAYERTSHNLMDKWRQLQKKVHEDGIQQSFSEFIQQQKDKVEDSKTLSNISQWIKDKTNQLNNR
;
A
#
# COMPACT_ATOMS: atom_id res chain seq x y z
N MET A 1 29.65 3.41 38.01
CA MET A 1 29.37 4.00 36.67
C MET A 1 28.12 4.86 36.74
N LYS A 2 28.17 6.15 36.36
CA LYS A 2 26.96 7.01 36.31
C LYS A 2 26.02 6.49 35.21
N LYS A 3 24.78 6.15 35.58
CA LYS A 3 23.73 5.76 34.64
C LYS A 3 23.44 6.96 33.73
N ARG A 4 23.70 6.85 32.43
CA ARG A 4 23.31 7.89 31.47
C ARG A 4 21.79 7.88 31.36
N THR A 5 21.14 8.92 31.87
CA THR A 5 19.69 9.13 31.74
C THR A 5 19.40 9.75 30.38
N ILE A 6 18.72 9.00 29.51
CA ILE A 6 18.27 9.48 28.21
C ILE A 6 17.02 10.33 28.42
N SER A 7 16.95 11.50 27.78
CA SER A 7 15.77 12.37 27.90
C SER A 7 14.53 11.71 27.28
N PRO A 8 13.31 11.97 27.80
CA PRO A 8 12.08 11.43 27.22
C PRO A 8 11.90 11.78 25.73
N LYS A 9 12.34 12.98 25.32
CA LYS A 9 12.32 13.43 23.93
C LYS A 9 13.26 12.59 23.05
N SER A 10 14.47 12.32 23.53
CA SER A 10 15.43 11.45 22.84
C SER A 10 14.91 10.02 22.71
N LEU A 11 14.26 9.48 23.75
CA LEU A 11 13.63 8.15 23.69
C LEU A 11 12.53 8.08 22.64
N LYS A 12 11.67 9.10 22.56
CA LYS A 12 10.62 9.19 21.54
C LYS A 12 11.20 9.22 20.12
N ASN A 13 12.23 10.04 19.88
CA ASN A 13 12.88 10.13 18.58
C ASN A 13 13.54 8.81 18.15
N LEU A 14 14.20 8.12 19.08
CA LEU A 14 14.80 6.80 18.83
C LEU A 14 13.73 5.76 18.46
N SER A 15 12.60 5.75 19.18
CA SER A 15 11.47 4.86 18.87
C SER A 15 10.92 5.10 17.47
N GLN A 16 10.71 6.38 17.10
CA GLN A 16 10.22 6.75 15.77
C GLN A 16 11.22 6.34 14.67
N SER A 17 12.50 6.65 14.85
CA SER A 17 13.55 6.27 13.88
C SER A 17 13.63 4.74 13.70
N ASN A 18 13.51 3.97 14.79
CA ASN A 18 13.50 2.51 14.71
C ASN A 18 12.28 1.99 13.92
N LYS A 19 11.11 2.63 14.08
CA LYS A 19 9.90 2.28 13.33
C LYS A 19 10.07 2.56 11.84
N GLU A 20 10.65 3.70 11.48
CA GLU A 20 10.94 4.07 10.09
C GLU A 20 11.96 3.13 9.45
N ILE A 21 13.04 2.80 10.16
CA ILE A 21 14.06 1.86 9.69
C ILE A 21 13.45 0.46 9.48
N ASN A 22 12.59 0.02 10.40
CA ASN A 22 11.89 -1.26 10.26
C ASN A 22 11.00 -1.25 9.00
N GLN A 23 10.21 -0.19 8.81
CA GLN A 23 9.34 -0.05 7.64
C GLN A 23 10.15 -0.08 6.33
N LEU A 24 11.23 0.71 6.24
CA LEU A 24 12.11 0.73 5.08
C LEU A 24 12.75 -0.64 4.80
N THR A 25 13.16 -1.35 5.86
CA THR A 25 13.71 -2.71 5.75
C THR A 25 12.68 -3.66 5.14
N ARG A 26 11.42 -3.60 5.59
CA ARG A 26 10.33 -4.44 5.07
C ARG A 26 10.05 -4.13 3.60
N GLU A 27 9.91 -2.87 3.24
CA GLU A 27 9.68 -2.43 1.86
C GLU A 27 10.81 -2.86 0.92
N SER A 28 12.07 -2.77 1.39
CA SER A 28 13.24 -3.20 0.62
C SER A 28 13.24 -4.72 0.38
N ILE A 29 12.86 -5.52 1.39
CA ILE A 29 12.74 -6.98 1.29
C ILE A 29 11.59 -7.37 0.35
N GLU A 30 10.41 -6.77 0.52
CA GLU A 30 9.22 -7.03 -0.30
C GLU A 30 9.50 -6.72 -1.78
N THR A 31 10.09 -5.55 -2.06
CA THR A 31 10.44 -5.14 -3.42
C THR A 31 11.50 -6.06 -4.05
N ALA A 32 12.52 -6.44 -3.27
CA ALA A 32 13.55 -7.35 -3.75
C ALA A 32 12.99 -8.74 -4.08
N LEU A 33 12.03 -9.23 -3.28
CA LEU A 33 11.38 -10.51 -3.55
C LEU A 33 10.58 -10.45 -4.86
N LEU A 34 9.77 -9.41 -5.07
CA LEU A 34 9.01 -9.24 -6.32
C LEU A 34 9.94 -9.23 -7.55
N PHE A 35 11.03 -8.47 -7.49
CA PHE A 35 12.03 -8.43 -8.56
C PHE A 35 12.68 -9.80 -8.84
N LEU A 36 12.87 -10.63 -7.82
CA LEU A 36 13.43 -11.97 -8.00
C LEU A 36 12.38 -12.95 -8.55
N LEU A 37 11.13 -12.84 -8.13
CA LEU A 37 10.01 -13.65 -8.62
C LEU A 37 9.69 -13.40 -10.09
N GLU A 38 9.97 -12.20 -10.61
CA GLU A 38 9.92 -11.93 -12.06
C GLU A 38 10.88 -12.81 -12.88
N LYS A 39 11.91 -13.39 -12.23
CA LYS A 39 13.03 -14.05 -12.90
C LYS A 39 13.12 -15.55 -12.62
N LYS A 40 12.61 -16.01 -11.48
CA LYS A 40 12.74 -17.40 -11.04
C LYS A 40 11.65 -17.79 -10.05
N ASP A 41 11.42 -19.09 -9.93
CA ASP A 41 10.48 -19.65 -8.96
C ASP A 41 10.88 -19.31 -7.52
N MET A 42 9.87 -19.13 -6.66
CA MET A 42 10.04 -18.93 -5.21
C MET A 42 11.03 -19.92 -4.58
N ARG A 43 10.94 -21.21 -4.95
CA ARG A 43 11.79 -22.30 -4.41
C ARG A 43 13.28 -22.11 -4.72
N GLN A 44 13.61 -21.40 -5.80
CA GLN A 44 14.99 -21.14 -6.23
C GLN A 44 15.59 -19.89 -5.57
N ILE A 45 14.78 -19.09 -4.88
CA ILE A 45 15.22 -17.87 -4.19
C ILE A 45 15.71 -18.25 -2.80
N SER A 46 17.01 -18.07 -2.54
CA SER A 46 17.54 -18.23 -1.17
C SER A 46 17.38 -16.94 -0.36
N ILE A 47 17.29 -17.05 0.97
CA ILE A 47 17.31 -15.89 1.86
C ILE A 47 18.57 -15.04 1.62
N SER A 48 19.72 -15.67 1.42
CA SER A 48 20.98 -14.98 1.15
C SER A 48 20.95 -14.13 -0.12
N GLU A 49 20.31 -14.63 -1.17
CA GLU A 49 20.12 -13.87 -2.41
C GLU A 49 19.14 -12.73 -2.21
N LEU A 50 18.01 -13.01 -1.57
CA LEU A 50 16.97 -12.02 -1.29
C LEU A 50 17.53 -10.83 -0.49
N VAL A 51 18.20 -11.09 0.64
CA VAL A 51 18.74 -10.02 1.48
C VAL A 51 19.87 -9.25 0.80
N ARG A 52 20.66 -9.92 -0.05
CA ARG A 52 21.68 -9.25 -0.88
C ARG A 52 21.03 -8.31 -1.88
N LYS A 53 19.93 -8.72 -2.53
CA LYS A 53 19.18 -7.88 -3.45
C LYS A 53 18.50 -6.70 -2.73
N ALA A 54 17.99 -6.94 -1.52
CA ALA A 54 17.34 -5.91 -0.69
C ALA A 54 18.30 -4.93 -0.02
N GLY A 55 19.61 -5.22 0.02
CA GLY A 55 20.59 -4.38 0.71
C GLY A 55 20.49 -4.44 2.24
N VAL A 56 20.05 -5.57 2.79
CA VAL A 56 19.84 -5.75 4.24
C VAL A 56 20.60 -6.97 4.77
N SER A 57 20.76 -7.06 6.09
CA SER A 57 21.36 -8.25 6.73
C SER A 57 20.33 -9.38 6.87
N ARG A 58 20.82 -10.64 6.95
CA ARG A 58 19.96 -11.79 7.31
C ARG A 58 19.28 -11.61 8.66
N ASN A 59 19.96 -10.98 9.63
CA ASN A 59 19.35 -10.67 10.92
C ASN A 59 18.20 -9.67 10.78
N ALA A 60 18.34 -8.67 9.91
CA ALA A 60 17.25 -7.74 9.61
C ALA A 60 16.07 -8.45 8.95
N PHE A 61 16.32 -9.42 8.08
CA PHE A 61 15.29 -10.28 7.53
C PHE A 61 14.56 -11.06 8.64
N TYR A 62 15.28 -11.82 9.47
CA TYR A 62 14.66 -12.67 10.49
C TYR A 62 13.99 -11.93 11.64
N ARG A 63 14.28 -10.63 11.83
CA ARG A 63 13.50 -9.75 12.72
C ARG A 63 12.13 -9.40 12.17
N ASN A 64 11.94 -9.48 10.86
CA ASN A 64 10.70 -9.07 10.17
C ASN A 64 9.91 -10.27 9.64
N TYR A 65 10.59 -11.33 9.19
CA TYR A 65 9.97 -12.48 8.56
C TYR A 65 10.64 -13.79 8.99
N LYS A 66 9.85 -14.84 9.17
CA LYS A 66 10.27 -16.20 9.47
C LYS A 66 10.71 -16.96 8.22
N SER A 67 10.11 -16.63 7.08
CA SER A 67 10.38 -17.26 5.78
C SER A 67 10.18 -16.27 4.63
N LYS A 68 10.59 -16.64 3.41
CA LYS A 68 10.36 -15.82 2.22
C LYS A 68 8.90 -15.91 1.73
N GLU A 69 8.22 -16.98 2.10
CA GLU A 69 6.81 -17.24 1.84
C GLU A 69 5.91 -16.33 2.70
N GLU A 70 6.25 -16.14 3.98
CA GLU A 70 5.52 -15.26 4.92
C GLU A 70 5.44 -13.81 4.41
N ILE A 71 6.41 -13.38 3.60
CA ILE A 71 6.39 -12.05 2.97
C ILE A 71 5.15 -11.89 2.09
N LEU A 72 4.85 -12.88 1.26
CA LEU A 72 3.68 -12.84 0.37
C LEU A 72 2.38 -13.03 1.16
N GLU A 73 2.38 -13.89 2.17
CA GLU A 73 1.21 -14.08 3.05
C GLU A 73 0.81 -12.77 3.72
N LEU A 74 1.74 -12.09 4.37
CA LEU A 74 1.48 -10.81 5.03
C LEU A 74 1.14 -9.69 4.04
N ALA A 75 1.79 -9.66 2.87
CA ALA A 75 1.46 -8.70 1.82
C ALA A 75 0.04 -8.92 1.28
N TYR A 76 -0.36 -10.18 1.10
CA TYR A 76 -1.70 -10.57 0.68
C TYR A 76 -2.73 -10.19 1.72
N GLU A 77 -2.53 -10.54 2.99
CA GLU A 77 -3.42 -10.17 4.10
C GLU A 77 -3.61 -8.66 4.16
N ARG A 78 -2.52 -7.89 4.14
CA ARG A 78 -2.56 -6.41 4.15
C ARG A 78 -3.33 -5.85 2.96
N THR A 79 -3.08 -6.38 1.77
CA THR A 79 -3.73 -5.90 0.54
C THR A 79 -5.22 -6.26 0.51
N SER A 80 -5.57 -7.47 0.93
CA SER A 80 -6.94 -7.95 1.03
C SER A 80 -7.76 -7.12 2.02
N HIS A 81 -7.22 -6.87 3.23
CA HIS A 81 -7.88 -6.01 4.21
C HIS A 81 -8.10 -4.59 3.66
N ASN A 82 -7.05 -3.98 3.09
CA ASN A 82 -7.17 -2.65 2.48
C ASN A 82 -8.21 -2.59 1.35
N LEU A 83 -8.30 -3.65 0.54
CA LEU A 83 -9.28 -3.74 -0.53
C LEU A 83 -10.70 -3.89 0.02
N MET A 84 -10.89 -4.75 1.02
CA MET A 84 -12.17 -4.94 1.70
C MET A 84 -12.66 -3.66 2.38
N ASP A 85 -11.77 -2.90 3.01
CA ASP A 85 -12.11 -1.62 3.63
C ASP A 85 -12.53 -0.58 2.59
N LYS A 86 -11.80 -0.49 1.47
CA LYS A 86 -12.19 0.38 0.35
C LYS A 86 -13.52 -0.04 -0.25
N TRP A 87 -13.76 -1.34 -0.40
CA TRP A 87 -15.02 -1.87 -0.90
C TRP A 87 -16.19 -1.50 0.03
N ARG A 88 -16.00 -1.65 1.35
CA ARG A 88 -16.99 -1.27 2.36
C ARG A 88 -17.29 0.23 2.34
N GLN A 89 -16.27 1.06 2.19
CA GLN A 89 -16.43 2.52 2.06
C GLN A 89 -17.20 2.90 0.80
N LEU A 90 -16.89 2.25 -0.33
CA LEU A 90 -17.61 2.46 -1.58
C LEU A 90 -19.09 2.05 -1.46
N GLN A 91 -19.36 0.87 -0.90
CA GLN A 91 -20.72 0.38 -0.69
C GLN A 91 -21.52 1.34 0.21
N LYS A 92 -20.89 1.88 1.27
CA LYS A 92 -21.51 2.88 2.13
C LYS A 92 -21.88 4.14 1.36
N LYS A 93 -20.94 4.70 0.58
CA LYS A 93 -21.21 5.87 -0.27
C LYS A 93 -22.35 5.62 -1.26
N VAL A 94 -22.36 4.47 -1.92
CA VAL A 94 -23.42 4.11 -2.87
C VAL A 94 -24.79 4.04 -2.19
N HIS A 95 -24.84 3.63 -0.92
CA HIS A 95 -26.07 3.61 -0.14
C HIS A 95 -26.51 5.01 0.32
N GLU A 96 -25.58 5.87 0.72
CA GLU A 96 -25.86 7.22 1.24
C GLU A 96 -26.14 8.23 0.12
N ASP A 97 -25.33 8.24 -0.94
CA ASP A 97 -25.33 9.27 -2.00
C ASP A 97 -25.97 8.79 -3.31
N GLY A 98 -26.27 7.48 -3.41
CA GLY A 98 -26.72 6.84 -4.64
C GLY A 98 -25.60 6.59 -5.65
N ILE A 99 -25.83 5.63 -6.55
CA ILE A 99 -24.82 5.13 -7.51
C ILE A 99 -24.17 6.27 -8.33
N GLN A 100 -24.95 7.27 -8.74
CA GLN A 100 -24.47 8.34 -9.61
C GLN A 100 -23.42 9.23 -8.94
N GLN A 101 -23.72 9.70 -7.72
CA GLN A 101 -22.83 10.60 -6.99
C GLN A 101 -21.56 9.87 -6.55
N SER A 102 -21.70 8.64 -6.02
CA SER A 102 -20.55 7.83 -5.61
C SER A 102 -19.64 7.46 -6.78
N PHE A 103 -20.20 7.19 -7.97
CA PHE A 103 -19.40 6.90 -9.16
C PHE A 103 -18.68 8.14 -9.67
N SER A 104 -19.34 9.30 -9.70
CA SER A 104 -18.72 10.58 -10.08
C SER A 104 -17.53 10.92 -9.16
N GLU A 105 -17.70 10.79 -7.84
CA GLU A 105 -16.63 11.00 -6.86
C GLU A 105 -15.49 10.00 -7.01
N PHE A 106 -15.81 8.73 -7.24
CA PHE A 106 -14.80 7.70 -7.47
C PHE A 106 -13.94 8.02 -8.69
N ILE A 107 -14.56 8.39 -9.82
CA ILE A 107 -13.85 8.78 -11.04
C ILE A 107 -13.01 10.03 -10.81
N GLN A 108 -13.52 11.02 -10.08
CA GLN A 108 -12.75 12.21 -9.72
C GLN A 108 -11.53 11.86 -8.85
N GLN A 109 -11.68 10.96 -7.88
CA GLN A 109 -10.59 10.47 -7.04
C GLN A 109 -9.52 9.70 -7.83
N GLN A 110 -9.91 8.96 -8.87
CA GLN A 110 -8.94 8.26 -9.73
C GLN A 110 -8.22 9.19 -10.69
N LYS A 111 -8.86 10.31 -11.09
CA LYS A 111 -8.26 11.31 -11.98
C LYS A 111 -7.00 11.94 -11.36
N ASP A 112 -6.99 12.18 -10.06
CA ASP A 112 -5.84 12.75 -9.34
C ASP A 112 -4.62 11.79 -9.28
N LYS A 113 -4.81 10.50 -9.60
CA LYS A 113 -3.73 9.49 -9.65
C LYS A 113 -3.29 9.13 -11.07
N VAL A 114 -4.05 9.55 -12.08
CA VAL A 114 -3.81 9.25 -13.49
C VAL A 114 -3.86 10.58 -14.23
N GLU A 115 -2.75 11.32 -14.13
CA GLU A 115 -2.68 12.74 -14.50
C GLU A 115 -2.85 13.03 -16.01
N ASP A 116 -2.96 12.03 -16.88
CA ASP A 116 -2.96 12.22 -18.34
C ASP A 116 -3.97 11.39 -19.15
N SER A 117 -5.01 10.83 -18.53
CA SER A 117 -5.98 10.03 -19.28
C SER A 117 -7.11 10.89 -19.85
N LYS A 118 -6.99 11.24 -21.15
CA LYS A 118 -8.08 11.83 -21.97
C LYS A 118 -9.39 11.03 -21.86
N THR A 119 -9.28 9.71 -21.64
CA THR A 119 -10.40 8.80 -21.38
C THR A 119 -11.16 9.16 -20.10
N LEU A 120 -10.47 9.47 -19.00
CA LEU A 120 -11.13 9.84 -17.74
C LEU A 120 -11.87 11.18 -17.85
N SER A 121 -11.32 12.12 -18.62
CA SER A 121 -12.00 13.38 -18.91
C SER A 121 -13.31 13.15 -19.67
N ASN A 122 -13.30 12.30 -20.69
CA ASN A 122 -14.48 11.99 -21.49
C ASN A 122 -15.55 11.25 -20.66
N ILE A 123 -15.15 10.28 -19.83
CA ILE A 123 -16.08 9.55 -18.95
C ILE A 123 -16.72 10.51 -17.93
N SER A 124 -15.92 11.38 -17.30
CA SER A 124 -16.43 12.37 -16.35
C SER A 124 -17.45 13.32 -16.99
N GLN A 125 -17.17 13.79 -18.21
CA GLN A 125 -18.10 14.65 -18.94
C GLN A 125 -19.41 13.93 -19.27
N TRP A 126 -19.33 12.68 -19.78
CA TRP A 126 -20.52 11.88 -20.09
C TRP A 126 -21.39 11.61 -18.86
N ILE A 127 -20.79 11.33 -17.70
CA ILE A 127 -21.53 11.14 -16.44
C ILE A 127 -22.27 12.42 -16.07
N LYS A 128 -21.60 13.58 -16.09
CA LYS A 128 -22.23 14.87 -15.76
C LYS A 128 -23.43 15.17 -16.68
N ASP A 129 -23.29 14.91 -17.97
CA ASP A 129 -24.35 15.13 -18.95
C ASP A 129 -25.56 14.23 -18.66
N LYS A 130 -25.32 12.96 -18.28
CA LYS A 130 -26.35 11.99 -17.89
C LYS A 130 -27.07 12.38 -16.59
N THR A 131 -26.35 12.89 -15.59
CA THR A 131 -26.93 13.31 -14.30
C THR A 131 -27.83 14.53 -14.48
N ASN A 132 -27.42 15.51 -15.31
CA ASN A 132 -28.23 16.69 -15.61
C ASN A 132 -29.53 16.38 -16.37
N GLN A 133 -29.54 15.32 -17.18
CA GLN A 133 -30.75 14.88 -17.89
C GLN A 133 -31.81 14.24 -16.97
N LEU A 134 -31.40 13.70 -15.81
CA LEU A 134 -32.32 13.02 -14.88
C LEU A 134 -32.93 13.98 -13.85
N ASN A 135 -32.25 15.07 -13.50
CA ASN A 135 -32.74 16.08 -12.55
C ASN A 135 -33.65 17.15 -13.20
N ASN A 136 -33.79 17.15 -14.53
CA ASN A 136 -34.66 18.07 -15.30
C ASN A 136 -35.95 17.39 -15.81
N ARG A 137 -36.42 16.36 -15.11
CA ARG A 137 -37.75 15.74 -15.27
C ARG A 137 -38.47 15.74 -13.93
#